data_AF-G5GEE1-F1
#
_entry.id   AF-G5GEE1-F1
#
_cell.length_a   1.000
_cell.length_b   1.000
_cell.length_c   1.000
_cell.angle_alpha   90.00
_cell.angle_beta   90.00
_cell.angle_gamma   90.00
#
_symmetry.space_group_name_H-M   'P 1'
#
loop_
_entity.id
_entity.type
_entity.pdbx_description
1 polymer ?
#
loop_
_entity_poly.entity_id
_entity_poly.type
_entity_poly.pdbx_seq_one_letter_code
_entity_poly.pdbx_strand_id
1 'polypeptide(L)'
;MLTDGQPLPIGIDFIATKVTYERPFSMMRTATLCLPYELPIQGFKGYTISGGEGNNAYFEEVTGMLEAYHPYYFMADGEPQLGGKNLQVKAYNEAHLKTTTQKGYNLTGTMNDVDNATAAAANAYILQDDGIFHKVTTEYPSAVIPIYRAYITCPKAAGAKELNIVLNGEATGINGVADNAANMKNGPVYDLHGRCMADHLDATTRQQLPAGIYIVGGRKLIIK
;
A
#
# COMPACT_ATOMS: atom_id res chain seq x y z
N MET A 1 -0.27 -27.72 15.64
CA MET A 1 0.01 -26.30 15.95
C MET A 1 0.40 -25.65 14.64
N LEU A 2 -0.26 -24.54 14.27
CA LEU A 2 0.08 -23.74 13.08
C LEU A 2 0.78 -22.46 13.55
N THR A 3 1.91 -22.13 12.94
CA THR A 3 2.70 -20.94 13.26
C THR A 3 2.89 -20.09 12.01
N ASP A 4 2.91 -18.76 12.14
CA ASP A 4 3.25 -17.88 11.02
C ASP A 4 4.61 -18.24 10.40
N GLY A 5 4.74 -18.03 9.08
CA GLY A 5 5.99 -18.28 8.36
C GLY A 5 6.31 -19.75 8.12
N GLN A 6 5.45 -20.70 8.50
CA GLN A 6 5.69 -22.13 8.33
C GLN A 6 4.72 -22.75 7.30
N PRO A 7 5.23 -23.53 6.32
CA PRO A 7 4.38 -24.20 5.35
C PRO A 7 3.53 -25.29 6.00
N LEU A 8 2.33 -25.48 5.46
CA LEU A 8 1.39 -26.51 5.90
C LEU A 8 1.37 -27.70 4.93
N PRO A 9 0.98 -28.89 5.42
CA PRO A 9 0.57 -29.98 4.54
C PRO A 9 -0.61 -29.51 3.67
N ILE A 10 -0.34 -29.26 2.41
CA ILE A 10 -1.32 -28.79 1.43
C ILE A 10 -2.27 -29.92 1.04
N GLY A 11 -3.58 -29.64 1.00
CA GLY A 11 -4.54 -30.46 0.26
C GLY A 11 -5.67 -31.15 1.05
N ILE A 12 -5.80 -30.94 2.37
CA ILE A 12 -6.95 -31.43 3.15
C ILE A 12 -7.48 -30.38 4.13
N ASP A 13 -8.78 -30.43 4.40
CA ASP A 13 -9.39 -29.71 5.52
C ASP A 13 -9.02 -30.36 6.84
N PHE A 14 -8.67 -29.56 7.85
CA PHE A 14 -8.46 -30.07 9.21
C PHE A 14 -8.75 -29.01 10.28
N ILE A 15 -8.95 -29.45 11.52
CA ILE A 15 -9.13 -28.56 12.68
C ILE A 15 -7.78 -28.37 13.37
N ALA A 16 -7.25 -27.16 13.34
CA ALA A 16 -6.06 -26.80 14.09
C ALA A 16 -6.43 -26.54 15.56
N THR A 17 -5.95 -27.38 16.47
CA THR A 17 -6.18 -27.23 17.92
C THR A 17 -5.67 -25.90 18.48
N LYS A 18 -4.56 -25.39 17.91
CA LYS A 18 -4.00 -24.08 18.19
C LYS A 18 -3.33 -23.51 16.94
N VAL A 19 -3.67 -22.26 16.64
CA VAL A 19 -3.07 -21.41 15.61
C VAL A 19 -2.45 -20.21 16.32
N THR A 20 -1.13 -20.04 16.16
CA THR A 20 -0.38 -18.90 16.67
C THR A 20 0.11 -18.11 15.48
N TYR A 21 -0.20 -16.83 15.47
CA TYR A 21 0.08 -16.00 14.31
C TYR A 21 0.52 -14.62 14.79
N GLU A 22 1.80 -14.32 14.58
CA GLU A 22 2.42 -13.07 14.98
C GLU A 22 2.83 -12.34 13.71
N ARG A 23 2.26 -11.16 13.50
CA ARG A 23 2.45 -10.38 12.29
C ARG A 23 3.15 -9.08 12.66
N PRO A 24 4.38 -8.82 12.18
CA PRO A 24 4.94 -7.48 12.30
C PRO A 24 4.07 -6.51 11.51
N PHE A 25 3.78 -5.38 12.14
CA PHE A 25 3.06 -4.27 11.54
C PHE A 25 4.05 -3.21 11.05
N SER A 26 3.67 -2.52 9.97
CA SER A 26 4.34 -1.28 9.58
C SER A 26 4.15 -0.19 10.64
N MET A 27 4.89 0.90 10.50
CA MET A 27 4.73 2.13 11.30
C MET A 27 3.33 2.73 11.19
N MET A 28 2.61 2.44 10.10
CA MET A 28 1.21 2.85 9.89
C MET A 28 0.20 1.85 10.47
N ARG A 29 0.68 0.87 11.25
CA ARG A 29 -0.11 -0.22 11.83
C ARG A 29 -0.85 -1.06 10.79
N THR A 30 -0.20 -1.30 9.66
CA THR A 30 -0.76 -2.05 8.54
C THR A 30 0.09 -3.26 8.20
N ALA A 31 -0.55 -4.27 7.60
CA ALA A 31 0.12 -5.46 7.12
C ALA A 31 -0.68 -6.10 5.96
N THR A 32 -0.09 -7.11 5.32
CA THR A 32 -0.80 -8.00 4.39
C THR A 32 -0.95 -9.39 4.98
N LEU A 33 -2.04 -10.07 4.62
CA LEU A 33 -2.37 -11.41 5.11
C LEU A 33 -2.89 -12.30 3.98
N CYS A 34 -2.62 -13.59 4.05
CA CYS A 34 -3.29 -14.62 3.26
C CYS A 34 -3.48 -15.88 4.13
N LEU A 35 -4.60 -15.89 4.85
CA LEU A 35 -5.14 -16.90 5.76
C LEU A 35 -5.29 -18.32 5.22
N PRO A 36 -4.79 -19.46 5.74
CA PRO A 36 -5.31 -20.77 5.29
C PRO A 36 -6.65 -21.14 5.99
N TYR A 37 -7.28 -20.19 6.68
CA TYR A 37 -8.55 -20.33 7.41
C TYR A 37 -9.34 -19.02 7.33
N GLU A 38 -10.64 -19.12 7.57
CA GLU A 38 -11.52 -17.95 7.68
C GLU A 38 -11.21 -17.20 8.99
N LEU A 39 -11.16 -15.86 8.93
CA LEU A 39 -10.85 -15.01 10.07
C LEU A 39 -11.94 -13.94 10.24
N PRO A 40 -12.75 -13.99 11.31
CA PRO A 40 -13.69 -12.92 11.64
C PRO A 40 -12.95 -11.59 11.84
N ILE A 41 -13.49 -10.52 11.28
CA ILE A 41 -12.91 -9.19 11.41
C ILE A 41 -13.27 -8.63 12.79
N GLN A 42 -12.29 -8.63 13.70
CA GLN A 42 -12.44 -8.16 15.08
C GLN A 42 -11.19 -7.42 15.54
N GLY A 43 -11.33 -6.13 15.87
CA GLY A 43 -10.21 -5.30 16.34
C GLY A 43 -9.24 -4.85 15.24
N PHE A 44 -9.60 -5.05 13.96
CA PHE A 44 -8.89 -4.54 12.79
C PHE A 44 -9.87 -4.27 11.65
N LYS A 45 -9.43 -3.56 10.61
CA LYS A 45 -10.15 -3.37 9.34
C LYS A 45 -9.46 -4.16 8.23
N GLY A 46 -10.23 -4.87 7.42
CA GLY A 46 -9.73 -5.64 6.28
C GLY A 46 -10.14 -5.00 4.95
N TYR A 47 -9.27 -5.12 3.95
CA TYR A 47 -9.47 -4.54 2.63
C TYR A 47 -9.03 -5.49 1.53
N THR A 48 -9.78 -5.53 0.42
CA THR A 48 -9.38 -6.21 -0.81
C THR A 48 -9.19 -5.22 -1.94
N ILE A 49 -8.40 -5.60 -2.96
CA ILE A 49 -8.11 -4.72 -4.09
C ILE A 49 -9.33 -4.65 -5.01
N SER A 50 -9.79 -3.43 -5.32
CA SER A 50 -10.98 -3.18 -6.14
C SER A 50 -10.63 -2.52 -7.49
N GLY A 51 -9.46 -1.89 -7.59
CA GLY A 51 -9.03 -1.26 -8.83
C GLY A 51 -7.62 -0.68 -8.76
N GLY A 52 -7.31 0.17 -9.72
CA GLY A 52 -6.12 0.99 -9.66
C GLY A 52 -5.96 1.87 -10.89
N GLU A 53 -5.14 2.91 -10.76
CA GLU A 53 -4.87 3.88 -11.81
C GLU A 53 -3.51 4.55 -11.59
N GLY A 54 -2.65 4.52 -12.62
CA GLY A 54 -1.28 5.01 -12.51
C GLY A 54 -0.49 4.31 -11.39
N ASN A 55 -0.22 5.04 -10.31
CA ASN A 55 0.49 4.53 -9.13
C ASN A 55 -0.44 4.34 -7.93
N ASN A 56 -1.75 4.38 -8.12
CA ASN A 56 -2.72 4.18 -7.07
C ASN A 56 -3.33 2.79 -7.21
N ALA A 57 -3.27 2.00 -6.13
CA ALA A 57 -4.09 0.80 -5.98
C ALA A 57 -5.29 1.15 -5.09
N TYR A 58 -6.48 0.81 -5.59
CA TYR A 58 -7.74 1.09 -4.91
C TYR A 58 -8.19 -0.15 -4.16
N PHE A 59 -8.62 0.06 -2.94
CA PHE A 59 -9.04 -0.98 -2.01
C PHE A 59 -10.41 -0.65 -1.46
N GLU A 60 -11.23 -1.67 -1.29
CA GLU A 60 -12.53 -1.60 -0.65
C GLU A 60 -12.55 -2.40 0.64
N GLU A 61 -13.24 -1.88 1.64
CA GLU A 61 -13.37 -2.50 2.95
C GLU A 61 -14.20 -3.79 2.85
N VAL A 62 -13.68 -4.84 3.48
CA VAL A 62 -14.36 -6.13 3.64
C VAL A 62 -14.89 -6.17 5.07
N THR A 63 -16.13 -6.65 5.24
CA THR A 63 -16.80 -6.72 6.54
C THR A 63 -17.18 -8.15 6.89
N GLY A 64 -17.36 -8.42 8.18
CA GLY A 64 -17.77 -9.73 8.68
C GLY A 64 -16.59 -10.71 8.82
N MET A 65 -16.13 -11.28 7.70
CA MET A 65 -15.16 -12.39 7.73
C MET A 65 -14.23 -12.37 6.52
N LEU A 66 -12.95 -12.62 6.77
CA LEU A 66 -11.95 -12.87 5.73
C LEU A 66 -11.99 -14.33 5.31
N GLU A 67 -11.86 -14.58 4.01
CA GLU A 67 -11.90 -15.92 3.43
C GLU A 67 -10.54 -16.62 3.47
N ALA A 68 -10.56 -17.94 3.56
CA ALA A 68 -9.36 -18.75 3.43
C ALA A 68 -8.75 -18.64 2.03
N TYR A 69 -7.43 -18.57 1.99
CA TYR A 69 -6.55 -18.38 0.85
C TYR A 69 -6.84 -17.13 0.03
N HIS A 70 -7.54 -16.15 0.60
CA HIS A 70 -7.78 -14.87 -0.04
C HIS A 70 -6.81 -13.82 0.56
N PRO A 71 -6.09 -13.05 -0.28
CA PRO A 71 -5.17 -12.05 0.22
C PRO A 71 -5.90 -10.76 0.62
N TYR A 72 -5.47 -10.14 1.72
CA TYR A 72 -6.01 -8.86 2.18
C TYR A 72 -4.91 -7.92 2.64
N TYR A 73 -5.19 -6.62 2.49
CA TYR A 73 -4.52 -5.55 3.22
C TYR A 73 -5.33 -5.27 4.50
N PHE A 74 -4.68 -5.04 5.63
CA PHE A 74 -5.39 -4.76 6.87
C PHE A 74 -4.70 -3.72 7.72
N MET A 75 -5.50 -3.07 8.57
CA MET A 75 -5.09 -2.01 9.48
C MET A 75 -5.62 -2.32 10.88
N ALA A 76 -4.79 -2.18 11.90
CA ALA A 76 -5.19 -2.47 13.28
C ALA A 76 -4.63 -1.44 14.26
N ASP A 77 -5.49 -0.75 15.01
CA ASP A 77 -5.07 0.23 16.03
C ASP A 77 -4.44 -0.42 17.28
N GLY A 78 -4.66 -1.73 17.46
CA GLY A 78 -4.10 -2.55 18.54
C GLY A 78 -3.37 -3.79 18.03
N GLU A 79 -3.24 -4.80 18.90
CA GLU A 79 -2.75 -6.14 18.53
C GLU A 79 -3.94 -7.03 18.16
N PRO A 80 -4.23 -7.26 16.87
CA PRO A 80 -5.37 -8.06 16.48
C PRO A 80 -5.10 -9.54 16.72
N GLN A 81 -6.15 -10.26 17.11
CA GLN A 81 -6.08 -11.71 17.30
C GLN A 81 -6.21 -12.41 15.93
N LEU A 82 -5.07 -12.74 15.30
CA LEU A 82 -5.03 -13.38 13.97
C LEU A 82 -5.03 -14.92 14.01
N GLY A 83 -4.84 -15.50 15.20
CA GLY A 83 -4.87 -16.94 15.45
C GLY A 83 -5.95 -17.33 16.46
N GLY A 84 -5.95 -18.56 16.94
CA GLY A 84 -6.98 -19.03 17.87
C GLY A 84 -6.90 -20.51 18.21
N LYS A 85 -7.98 -21.03 18.79
CA LYS A 85 -8.15 -22.47 19.06
C LYS A 85 -9.25 -23.02 18.15
N ASN A 86 -9.09 -24.28 17.74
CA ASN A 86 -10.08 -25.03 16.94
C ASN A 86 -10.49 -24.32 15.63
N LEU A 87 -9.53 -23.68 14.96
CA LEU A 87 -9.78 -23.06 13.66
C LEU A 87 -9.79 -24.14 12.57
N GLN A 88 -10.78 -24.07 11.67
CA GLN A 88 -10.83 -24.93 10.49
C GLN A 88 -9.88 -24.38 9.43
N VAL A 89 -8.77 -25.07 9.24
CA VAL A 89 -7.86 -24.85 8.11
C VAL A 89 -8.49 -25.50 6.88
N LYS A 90 -8.58 -24.76 5.79
CA LYS A 90 -9.16 -25.25 4.53
C LYS A 90 -8.09 -25.92 3.67
N ALA A 91 -8.50 -26.85 2.84
CA ALA A 91 -7.69 -27.41 1.78
C ALA A 91 -7.24 -26.29 0.83
N TYR A 92 -5.99 -26.38 0.38
CA TYR A 92 -5.39 -25.40 -0.51
C TYR A 92 -6.22 -25.22 -1.79
N ASN A 93 -6.53 -23.97 -2.12
CA ASN A 93 -7.20 -23.60 -3.37
C ASN A 93 -6.51 -22.39 -3.99
N GLU A 94 -5.85 -22.60 -5.14
CA GLU A 94 -5.15 -21.54 -5.86
C GLU A 94 -6.10 -20.46 -6.39
N ALA A 95 -7.37 -20.79 -6.65
CA ALA A 95 -8.34 -19.86 -7.25
C ALA A 95 -8.58 -18.60 -6.39
N HIS A 96 -8.34 -18.68 -5.08
CA HIS A 96 -8.55 -17.56 -4.16
C HIS A 96 -7.28 -16.72 -3.92
N LEU A 97 -6.09 -17.23 -4.28
CA LEU A 97 -4.81 -16.59 -3.95
C LEU A 97 -4.59 -15.26 -4.66
N LYS A 98 -5.38 -14.95 -5.69
CA LYS A 98 -5.16 -13.78 -6.52
C LYS A 98 -6.47 -13.08 -6.85
N THR A 99 -6.58 -11.85 -6.38
CA THR A 99 -7.63 -10.93 -6.81
C THR A 99 -7.08 -10.05 -7.93
N THR A 100 -7.70 -10.12 -9.11
CA THR A 100 -7.30 -9.37 -10.30
C THR A 100 -8.40 -8.38 -10.67
N THR A 101 -8.05 -7.11 -10.75
CA THR A 101 -8.98 -6.03 -11.13
C THR A 101 -9.06 -5.89 -12.66
N GLN A 102 -10.11 -5.23 -13.16
CA GLN A 102 -10.28 -4.99 -14.61
C GLN A 102 -9.10 -4.20 -15.23
N LYS A 103 -8.50 -3.30 -14.45
CA LYS A 103 -7.34 -2.51 -14.89
C LYS A 103 -6.00 -3.26 -14.71
N GLY A 104 -6.02 -4.54 -14.34
CA GLY A 104 -4.82 -5.40 -14.28
C GLY A 104 -3.97 -5.25 -13.02
N TYR A 105 -4.48 -4.60 -11.99
CA TYR A 105 -3.88 -4.60 -10.65
C TYR A 105 -4.23 -5.91 -9.97
N ASN A 106 -3.24 -6.55 -9.36
CA ASN A 106 -3.43 -7.82 -8.68
C ASN A 106 -2.93 -7.72 -7.25
N LEU A 107 -3.71 -8.25 -6.32
CA LEU A 107 -3.25 -8.59 -4.98
C LEU A 107 -3.07 -10.10 -4.93
N THR A 108 -1.85 -10.56 -4.66
CA THR A 108 -1.48 -11.98 -4.73
C THR A 108 -0.94 -12.44 -3.37
N GLY A 109 -1.57 -13.48 -2.82
CA GLY A 109 -1.15 -14.15 -1.60
C GLY A 109 0.00 -15.13 -1.83
N THR A 110 0.82 -15.35 -0.80
CA THR A 110 1.96 -16.26 -0.85
C THR A 110 1.69 -17.54 -0.07
N MET A 111 1.96 -18.70 -0.69
CA MET A 111 1.86 -20.03 -0.05
C MET A 111 3.20 -20.72 0.12
N ASN A 112 4.25 -20.11 -0.40
CA ASN A 112 5.65 -20.39 -0.13
C ASN A 112 6.38 -19.04 -0.10
N ASP A 113 7.61 -19.04 0.38
CA ASP A 113 8.45 -17.84 0.27
C ASP A 113 8.65 -17.48 -1.21
N VAL A 114 8.47 -16.21 -1.53
CA VAL A 114 8.77 -15.67 -2.86
C VAL A 114 10.12 -14.97 -2.77
N ASP A 115 11.11 -15.48 -3.50
CA ASP A 115 12.44 -14.88 -3.53
C ASP A 115 12.42 -13.51 -4.23
N ASN A 116 13.38 -12.67 -3.87
CA ASN A 116 13.49 -11.30 -4.38
C ASN A 116 13.58 -11.22 -5.91
N ALA A 117 14.25 -12.17 -6.57
CA ALA A 117 14.41 -12.14 -8.02
C ALA A 117 13.09 -12.43 -8.73
N THR A 118 12.32 -13.41 -8.23
CA THR A 118 10.97 -13.73 -8.70
C THR A 118 10.02 -12.54 -8.48
N ALA A 119 10.04 -11.93 -7.30
CA ALA A 119 9.23 -10.77 -6.99
C ALA A 119 9.58 -9.55 -7.87
N ALA A 120 10.88 -9.27 -8.07
CA ALA A 120 11.34 -8.20 -8.95
C ALA A 120 10.92 -8.44 -10.41
N ALA A 121 11.07 -9.67 -10.91
CA ALA A 121 10.65 -10.04 -12.27
C ALA A 121 9.14 -9.87 -12.48
N ALA A 122 8.34 -10.13 -11.44
CA ALA A 122 6.89 -9.91 -11.44
C ALA A 122 6.49 -8.42 -11.33
N ASN A 123 7.44 -7.49 -11.16
CA ASN A 123 7.17 -6.08 -10.80
C ASN A 123 6.30 -5.97 -9.54
N ALA A 124 6.61 -6.79 -8.53
CA ALA A 124 5.91 -6.77 -7.25
C ALA A 124 6.17 -5.48 -6.49
N TYR A 125 5.15 -5.05 -5.75
CA TYR A 125 5.20 -4.04 -4.71
C TYR A 125 4.90 -4.72 -3.37
N ILE A 126 5.76 -4.49 -2.38
CA ILE A 126 5.64 -5.08 -1.05
C ILE A 126 5.49 -3.97 -0.01
N LEU A 127 4.61 -4.20 0.96
CA LEU A 127 4.48 -3.31 2.11
C LEU A 127 5.75 -3.39 2.96
N GLN A 128 6.38 -2.25 3.21
CA GLN A 128 7.56 -2.15 4.07
C GLN A 128 7.21 -1.52 5.42
N ASP A 129 8.20 -1.47 6.31
CA ASP A 129 8.06 -0.98 7.68
C ASP A 129 7.62 0.49 7.73
N ASP A 130 7.89 1.30 6.71
CA ASP A 130 7.42 2.69 6.63
C ASP A 130 5.92 2.82 6.31
N GLY A 131 5.23 1.71 6.04
CA GLY A 131 3.81 1.67 5.69
C GLY A 131 3.52 1.91 4.22
N ILE A 132 4.55 1.98 3.37
CA ILE A 132 4.44 2.21 1.93
C ILE A 132 4.68 0.91 1.18
N PHE A 133 4.01 0.76 0.04
CA PHE A 133 4.27 -0.33 -0.90
C PHE A 133 5.41 0.06 -1.83
N HIS A 134 6.58 -0.54 -1.64
CA HIS A 134 7.78 -0.30 -2.44
C HIS A 134 7.93 -1.33 -3.54
N LYS A 135 8.35 -0.87 -4.72
CA LYS A 135 8.68 -1.76 -5.83
C LYS A 135 9.90 -2.61 -5.46
N VAL A 136 9.78 -3.91 -5.63
CA VAL A 136 10.89 -4.85 -5.40
C VAL A 136 11.95 -4.64 -6.48
N THR A 137 13.20 -4.49 -6.05
CA THR A 137 14.38 -4.36 -6.91
C THR A 137 15.33 -5.53 -6.69
N THR A 138 16.29 -5.73 -7.59
CA THR A 138 17.32 -6.78 -7.42
C THR A 138 18.45 -6.39 -6.47
N GLU A 139 18.34 -5.25 -5.77
CA GLU A 139 19.40 -4.72 -4.89
C GLU A 139 19.52 -5.52 -3.58
N TYR A 140 18.45 -6.22 -3.17
CA TYR A 140 18.39 -6.98 -1.93
C TYR A 140 18.15 -8.47 -2.20
N PRO A 141 19.14 -9.21 -2.74
CA PRO A 141 18.94 -10.57 -3.23
C PRO A 141 18.58 -11.60 -2.15
N SER A 142 18.86 -11.32 -0.88
CA SER A 142 18.48 -12.17 0.26
C SER A 142 17.08 -11.89 0.81
N ALA A 143 16.38 -10.86 0.32
CA ALA A 143 15.02 -10.57 0.75
C ALA A 143 14.06 -11.65 0.23
N VAL A 144 13.03 -11.94 1.02
CA VAL A 144 11.95 -12.84 0.65
C VAL A 144 10.62 -12.20 1.04
N ILE A 145 9.57 -12.52 0.30
CA ILE A 145 8.19 -12.29 0.75
C ILE A 145 7.75 -13.57 1.45
N PRO A 146 7.62 -13.58 2.79
CA PRO A 146 7.30 -14.80 3.52
C PRO A 146 5.96 -15.39 3.10
N ILE A 147 5.76 -16.68 3.37
CA ILE A 147 4.44 -17.32 3.30
C ILE A 147 3.35 -16.54 4.07
N TYR A 148 2.11 -16.66 3.59
CA TYR A 148 0.90 -16.03 4.12
C TYR A 148 0.94 -14.50 4.20
N ARG A 149 1.75 -13.89 3.33
CA ARG A 149 1.76 -12.46 3.03
C ARG A 149 1.00 -12.24 1.73
N ALA A 150 0.86 -10.99 1.34
CA ALA A 150 0.46 -10.63 -0.01
C ALA A 150 1.33 -9.49 -0.56
N TYR A 151 1.44 -9.45 -1.88
CA TYR A 151 2.10 -8.39 -2.64
C TYR A 151 1.20 -7.92 -3.77
N ILE A 152 1.47 -6.71 -4.26
CA ILE A 152 0.71 -6.12 -5.36
C ILE A 152 1.53 -6.19 -6.65
N THR A 153 0.89 -6.48 -7.77
CA THR A 153 1.47 -6.25 -9.10
C THR A 153 0.58 -5.35 -9.92
N CYS A 154 1.17 -4.42 -10.65
CA CYS A 154 0.48 -3.44 -11.46
C CYS A 154 0.79 -3.67 -12.95
N PRO A 155 -0.05 -3.18 -13.88
CA PRO A 155 0.30 -3.16 -15.29
C PRO A 155 1.63 -2.43 -15.52
N LYS A 156 2.42 -2.90 -16.48
CA LYS A 156 3.82 -2.50 -16.74
C LYS A 156 4.07 -0.98 -16.90
N ALA A 157 3.03 -0.18 -17.15
CA ALA A 157 3.11 1.28 -17.24
C ALA A 157 3.27 1.98 -15.86
N ALA A 158 3.00 1.30 -14.76
CA ALA A 158 3.25 1.78 -13.39
C ALA A 158 4.76 1.64 -13.07
N GLY A 159 5.55 2.61 -13.53
CA GLY A 159 7.01 2.65 -13.34
C GLY A 159 7.46 3.24 -12.00
N ALA A 160 6.54 3.55 -11.09
CA ALA A 160 6.87 4.24 -9.85
C ALA A 160 7.61 3.35 -8.86
N LYS A 161 8.46 3.99 -8.07
CA LYS A 161 9.18 3.34 -6.96
C LYS A 161 8.22 2.97 -5.82
N GLU A 162 7.16 3.74 -5.64
CA GLU A 162 6.17 3.60 -4.58
C GLU A 162 4.77 3.48 -5.18
N LEU A 163 3.92 2.71 -4.51
CA LEU A 163 2.51 2.53 -4.84
C LEU A 163 1.64 3.11 -3.71
N ASN A 164 0.70 3.97 -4.09
CA ASN A 164 -0.23 4.59 -3.17
C ASN A 164 -1.42 3.66 -2.93
N ILE A 165 -1.83 3.56 -1.66
CA ILE A 165 -3.04 2.84 -1.25
C ILE A 165 -4.17 3.83 -1.01
N VAL A 166 -5.27 3.63 -1.73
CA VAL A 166 -6.50 4.42 -1.57
C VAL A 166 -7.57 3.49 -1.02
N LEU A 167 -8.04 3.77 0.20
CA LEU A 167 -9.06 2.98 0.88
C LEU A 167 -10.42 3.65 0.70
N ASN A 168 -11.42 2.93 0.18
CA ASN A 168 -12.78 3.43 0.00
C ASN A 168 -12.87 4.75 -0.80
N GLY A 169 -11.93 4.99 -1.72
CA GLY A 169 -11.85 6.24 -2.48
C GLY A 169 -11.13 7.40 -1.78
N GLU A 170 -10.71 7.22 -0.53
CA GLU A 170 -9.85 8.16 0.20
C GLU A 170 -8.38 7.72 0.13
N ALA A 171 -7.49 8.61 -0.33
CA ALA A 171 -6.07 8.32 -0.37
C ALA A 171 -5.51 8.27 1.05
N THR A 172 -4.89 7.15 1.44
CA THR A 172 -4.35 6.96 2.80
C THR A 172 -2.86 7.31 2.92
N GLY A 173 -2.25 7.78 1.84
CA GLY A 173 -0.90 8.33 1.84
C GLY A 173 -0.89 9.84 2.07
N ILE A 174 0.10 10.33 2.82
CA ILE A 174 0.54 11.71 2.69
C ILE A 174 1.03 11.85 1.25
N ASN A 175 0.35 12.68 0.45
CA ASN A 175 0.88 13.11 -0.83
C ASN A 175 2.31 13.63 -0.61
N GLY A 176 3.32 12.89 -1.03
CA GLY A 176 4.54 13.54 -1.49
C GLY A 176 4.05 14.53 -2.53
N VAL A 177 4.23 15.84 -2.25
CA VAL A 177 3.58 16.95 -2.97
C VAL A 177 3.57 16.63 -4.46
N ALA A 178 2.41 16.18 -4.95
CA ALA A 178 2.21 15.99 -6.36
C ALA A 178 2.40 17.38 -6.95
N ASP A 179 3.32 17.48 -7.91
CA ASP A 179 3.57 18.67 -8.69
C ASP A 179 2.34 18.99 -9.56
N ASN A 180 1.21 19.32 -8.92
CA ASN A 180 0.02 19.87 -9.57
C ASN A 180 0.31 21.34 -9.92
N ALA A 181 1.29 21.50 -10.81
CA ALA A 181 1.90 22.74 -11.26
C ALA A 181 0.98 23.63 -12.12
N ALA A 182 -0.27 23.21 -12.36
CA ALA A 182 -1.17 23.90 -13.28
C ALA A 182 -1.97 25.03 -12.60
N ASN A 183 -2.39 24.87 -11.33
CA ASN A 183 -3.24 25.85 -10.64
C ASN A 183 -2.52 26.73 -9.60
N MET A 184 -1.26 26.47 -9.31
CA MET A 184 -0.49 27.21 -8.30
C MET A 184 0.32 28.40 -8.87
N LYS A 185 0.33 28.59 -10.19
CA LYS A 185 1.14 29.64 -10.84
C LYS A 185 0.60 31.07 -10.66
N ASN A 186 -0.67 31.20 -10.29
CA ASN A 186 -1.35 32.50 -10.18
C ASN A 186 -1.74 32.85 -8.73
N GLY A 187 -1.18 32.14 -7.74
CA GLY A 187 -1.46 32.39 -6.32
C GLY A 187 -0.79 33.67 -5.79
N PRO A 188 -1.07 34.03 -4.52
CA PRO A 188 -0.43 35.16 -3.86
C PRO A 188 1.09 35.01 -3.80
N VAL A 189 1.78 36.15 -3.86
CA VAL A 189 3.23 36.27 -3.88
C VAL A 189 3.72 36.68 -2.50
N TYR A 190 4.58 35.87 -1.89
CA TYR A 190 5.16 36.17 -0.58
C TYR A 190 6.66 36.45 -0.67
N ASP A 191 7.16 37.34 0.19
CA ASP A 191 8.60 37.46 0.42
C ASP A 191 9.12 36.37 1.38
N LEU A 192 10.44 36.32 1.61
CA LEU A 192 11.05 35.33 2.51
C LEU A 192 10.67 35.51 3.99
N HIS A 193 10.06 36.63 4.36
CA HIS A 193 9.53 36.87 5.70
C HIS A 193 8.04 36.53 5.80
N GLY A 194 7.45 35.97 4.74
CA GLY A 194 6.04 35.56 4.72
C GLY A 194 5.05 36.71 4.52
N ARG A 195 5.51 37.90 4.12
CA ARG A 195 4.62 39.04 3.84
C ARG A 195 4.03 38.90 2.44
N CYS A 196 2.72 39.11 2.31
CA CYS A 196 2.05 39.12 1.00
C CYS A 196 2.43 40.40 0.24
N MET A 197 3.00 40.23 -0.94
CA MET A 197 3.48 41.29 -1.83
C MET A 197 2.52 41.56 -2.99
N ALA A 198 1.68 40.58 -3.33
CA ALA A 198 0.62 40.68 -4.32
C ALA A 198 -0.37 39.52 -4.15
N ASP A 199 -1.64 39.75 -4.44
CA ASP A 199 -2.69 38.72 -4.30
C ASP A 199 -2.63 37.65 -5.41
N HIS A 200 -1.99 37.96 -6.55
CA HIS A 200 -1.79 37.05 -7.66
C HIS A 200 -0.51 37.38 -8.47
N LEU A 201 0.09 36.35 -9.06
CA LEU A 201 1.23 36.51 -9.99
C LEU A 201 0.73 36.61 -11.43
N ASP A 202 0.87 37.78 -12.04
CA ASP A 202 0.73 38.00 -13.49
C ASP A 202 1.96 38.73 -14.07
N ALA A 203 1.94 39.03 -15.37
CA ALA A 203 3.04 39.71 -16.05
C ALA A 203 3.30 41.12 -15.51
N THR A 204 2.25 41.83 -15.06
CA THR A 204 2.32 43.18 -14.52
C THR A 204 2.93 43.16 -13.12
N THR A 205 2.42 42.29 -12.23
CA THR A 205 2.97 42.06 -10.89
C THR A 205 4.45 41.71 -10.99
N ARG A 206 4.84 40.85 -11.95
CA ARG A 206 6.23 40.45 -12.14
C ARG A 206 7.17 41.62 -12.47
N GLN A 207 6.68 42.65 -13.16
CA GLN A 207 7.46 43.85 -13.51
C GLN A 207 7.53 44.86 -12.36
N GLN A 208 6.55 44.85 -11.45
CA GLN A 208 6.46 45.78 -10.33
C GLN A 208 7.22 45.31 -9.08
N LEU A 209 7.45 44.00 -8.96
CA LEU A 209 8.21 43.44 -7.85
C LEU A 209 9.69 43.83 -7.97
N PRO A 210 10.33 44.27 -6.87
CA PRO A 210 11.78 44.43 -6.82
C PRO A 210 12.54 43.14 -7.15
N ALA A 211 13.80 43.25 -7.56
CA ALA A 211 14.67 42.10 -7.73
C ALA A 211 14.82 41.35 -6.39
N GLY A 212 14.61 40.03 -6.41
CA GLY A 212 14.53 39.24 -5.19
C GLY A 212 13.99 37.84 -5.36
N ILE A 213 13.89 37.14 -4.23
CA ILE A 213 13.33 35.79 -4.13
C ILE A 213 11.96 35.87 -3.48
N TYR A 214 10.98 35.24 -4.12
CA TYR A 214 9.59 35.19 -3.68
C TYR A 214 9.07 33.75 -3.66
N ILE A 215 7.95 33.53 -2.97
CA ILE A 215 7.24 32.26 -2.93
C ILE A 215 5.87 32.45 -3.57
N VAL A 216 5.54 31.66 -4.59
CA VAL A 216 4.23 31.66 -5.26
C VAL A 216 3.74 30.23 -5.36
N GLY A 217 2.57 29.94 -4.79
CA GLY A 217 1.99 28.60 -4.80
C GLY A 217 2.96 27.53 -4.27
N GLY A 218 3.73 27.86 -3.22
CA GLY A 218 4.72 26.97 -2.61
C GLY A 218 6.05 26.84 -3.36
N ARG A 219 6.29 27.61 -4.45
CA ARG A 219 7.51 27.53 -5.26
C ARG A 219 8.32 28.81 -5.24
N LYS A 220 9.64 28.66 -5.34
CA LYS A 220 10.59 29.76 -5.48
C LYS A 220 10.40 30.47 -6.82
N LEU A 221 10.14 31.78 -6.79
CA LEU A 221 10.18 32.69 -7.92
C LEU A 221 11.38 33.63 -7.77
N ILE A 222 12.12 33.85 -8.85
CA ILE A 222 13.25 34.80 -8.88
C ILE A 222 12.89 35.94 -9.84
N ILE A 223 12.88 37.15 -9.30
CA ILE A 223 12.81 38.40 -10.07
C ILE A 223 14.23 38.93 -10.20
N LYS A 224 14.65 39.18 -11.44
CA LYS A 224 15.99 39.68 -11.78
C LYS A 224 15.90 41.16 -12.10
#